data_AF-A0A8H7CKI0-F1
#
_entry.id   AF-A0A8H7CKI0-F1
#
_cell.length_a   1.000
_cell.length_b   1.000
_cell.length_c   1.000
_cell.angle_alpha   90.00
_cell.angle_beta   90.00
_cell.angle_gamma   90.00
#
_symmetry.space_group_name_H-M   'P 1'
#
loop_
_entity.id
_entity.type
_entity.pdbx_description
1 polymer ?
#
loop_
_entity_poly.entity_id
_entity_poly.type
_entity_poly.pdbx_seq_one_letter_code
_entity_poly.pdbx_strand_id
1 'polypeptide(L)'
;MAEDCINYAMTNPDIAGIGVRVSFYLQTFLLVILVDRSWQDAPTALWTFIATSFGLTIATIVQHQSDGQLTLFQALQVSNLVWLANFGTFVALASYSRQKASHTGNVRPGVGADYNVKFGAMIQTLFSMALTIYMWANAPSFGSIPACSHLVNYMVFAVKVPALGTGRIIGLTASSILTAAYLLITLHELRSYRRSRKDRIECPAGVSVLSPPTYPTIPKAASSTSTSTMVISMTYHKPSQPQAVQSPKTATSEIPPMPSKRRPRRRRWSYEVDPMLIGIMICQILVFTYFIVSSELLLAYNDGAYASAQQMGFGQILALIVVLPSALSVIGALKEHGLKRLSKRKKANNLRRRRDRRMSLITEHV
;
A
#
# COMPACT_ATOMS: atom_id res chain seq x y z
N MET A 1 45.05 -21.81 -4.04
CA MET A 1 44.53 -20.59 -4.71
C MET A 1 43.25 -20.84 -5.49
N ALA A 2 43.20 -21.75 -6.48
CA ALA A 2 41.92 -22.03 -7.18
C ALA A 2 40.93 -22.86 -6.33
N GLU A 3 41.42 -23.81 -5.52
CA GLU A 3 40.59 -24.65 -4.65
C GLU A 3 39.93 -23.87 -3.50
N ASP A 4 40.59 -22.82 -3.00
CA ASP A 4 40.08 -21.99 -1.89
C ASP A 4 38.84 -21.18 -2.27
N CYS A 5 38.59 -20.98 -3.57
CA CYS A 5 37.42 -20.28 -4.06
C CYS A 5 36.21 -21.18 -4.32
N ILE A 6 36.29 -22.51 -4.18
CA ILE A 6 35.16 -23.41 -4.51
C ILE A 6 33.88 -23.05 -3.72
N ASN A 7 34.03 -22.46 -2.52
CA ASN A 7 32.91 -22.13 -1.64
C ASN A 7 32.42 -20.66 -1.72
N TYR A 8 32.88 -19.83 -2.67
CA TYR A 8 32.46 -18.42 -2.72
C TYR A 8 30.95 -18.23 -2.98
N ALA A 9 30.32 -19.21 -3.65
CA ALA A 9 28.91 -19.22 -4.01
C ALA A 9 28.03 -20.01 -3.03
N MET A 10 28.60 -20.51 -1.92
CA MET A 10 27.81 -21.25 -0.92
C MET A 10 26.79 -20.29 -0.28
N THR A 11 25.51 -20.50 -0.58
CA THR A 11 24.41 -19.71 -0.05
C THR A 11 23.87 -20.29 1.24
N ASN A 12 23.67 -19.46 2.26
CA ASN A 12 22.88 -19.86 3.41
C ASN A 12 21.41 -20.04 2.97
N PRO A 13 20.84 -21.27 3.08
CA PRO A 13 19.48 -21.56 2.63
C PRO A 13 18.41 -20.77 3.40
N ASP A 14 18.69 -20.24 4.58
CA ASP A 14 17.71 -19.46 5.35
C ASP A 14 17.61 -18.00 4.90
N ILE A 15 18.54 -17.51 4.08
CA ILE A 15 18.56 -16.12 3.59
C ILE A 15 18.38 -16.06 2.07
N ALA A 16 19.10 -16.92 1.36
CA ALA A 16 19.12 -16.97 -0.09
C ALA A 16 18.35 -18.18 -0.66
N GLY A 17 17.74 -18.97 0.22
CA GLY A 17 17.00 -20.17 -0.17
C GLY A 17 15.85 -19.92 -1.12
N ILE A 18 15.48 -20.97 -1.86
CA ILE A 18 14.40 -20.89 -2.83
C ILE A 18 13.06 -20.52 -2.18
N GLY A 19 12.72 -21.08 -1.00
CA GLY A 19 11.48 -20.74 -0.32
C GLY A 19 11.44 -19.30 0.20
N VAL A 20 12.58 -18.73 0.62
CA VAL A 20 12.67 -17.31 1.02
C VAL A 20 12.46 -16.41 -0.20
N ARG A 21 13.12 -16.70 -1.33
CA ARG A 21 12.94 -15.94 -2.57
C ARG A 21 11.50 -16.01 -3.09
N VAL A 22 10.96 -17.22 -3.23
CA VAL A 22 9.60 -17.44 -3.75
C VAL A 22 8.57 -16.79 -2.84
N SER A 23 8.71 -16.93 -1.51
CA SER A 23 7.80 -16.25 -0.57
C SER A 23 7.88 -14.74 -0.72
N PHE A 24 9.07 -14.17 -0.86
CA PHE A 24 9.25 -12.74 -1.08
C PHE A 24 8.65 -12.26 -2.41
N TYR A 25 8.84 -13.00 -3.50
CA TYR A 25 8.26 -12.71 -4.81
C TYR A 25 6.73 -12.69 -4.74
N LEU A 26 6.14 -13.74 -4.14
CA LEU A 26 4.70 -13.84 -3.96
C LEU A 26 4.17 -12.75 -3.04
N GLN A 27 4.81 -12.49 -1.90
CA GLN A 27 4.40 -11.48 -0.94
C GLN A 27 4.39 -10.09 -1.59
N THR A 28 5.45 -9.73 -2.31
CA THR A 28 5.55 -8.43 -2.99
C THR A 28 4.50 -8.29 -4.09
N PHE A 29 4.20 -9.37 -4.84
CA PHE A 29 3.23 -9.35 -5.92
C PHE A 29 1.79 -9.25 -5.40
N LEU A 30 1.46 -10.09 -4.41
CA LEU A 30 0.16 -10.11 -3.75
C LEU A 30 -0.13 -8.80 -3.03
N LEU A 31 0.87 -8.17 -2.41
CA LEU A 31 0.72 -6.86 -1.76
C LEU A 31 0.19 -5.81 -2.74
N VAL A 32 0.77 -5.69 -3.93
CA VAL A 32 0.33 -4.68 -4.90
C VAL A 32 -1.08 -4.95 -5.40
N ILE A 33 -1.46 -6.23 -5.60
CA ILE A 33 -2.83 -6.60 -5.94
C ILE A 33 -3.79 -6.28 -4.79
N LEU A 34 -3.40 -6.62 -3.55
CA LEU A 34 -4.20 -6.40 -2.36
C LEU A 34 -4.47 -4.91 -2.17
N VAL A 35 -3.44 -4.08 -2.25
CA VAL A 35 -3.57 -2.63 -2.06
C VAL A 35 -4.42 -2.00 -3.17
N ASP A 36 -4.42 -2.57 -4.37
CA ASP A 36 -5.33 -2.13 -5.43
C ASP A 36 -6.77 -2.63 -5.26
N ARG A 37 -7.03 -3.69 -4.49
CA ARG A 37 -8.40 -4.22 -4.34
C ARG A 37 -9.05 -3.90 -3.01
N SER A 38 -8.28 -3.91 -1.93
CA SER A 38 -8.72 -3.61 -0.57
C SER A 38 -7.81 -2.56 0.07
N TRP A 39 -8.22 -1.30 0.01
CA TRP A 39 -7.56 -0.22 0.74
C TRP A 39 -7.73 -0.34 2.27
N GLN A 40 -8.72 -1.11 2.74
CA GLN A 40 -8.98 -1.28 4.18
C GLN A 40 -7.99 -2.25 4.82
N ASP A 41 -7.63 -3.32 4.09
CA ASP A 41 -6.67 -4.33 4.56
C ASP A 41 -5.22 -3.97 4.19
N ALA A 42 -5.05 -3.01 3.27
CA ALA A 42 -3.76 -2.52 2.78
C ALA A 42 -2.77 -2.13 3.90
N PRO A 43 -3.15 -1.36 4.95
CA PRO A 43 -2.22 -0.97 6.01
C PRO A 43 -1.60 -2.15 6.74
N THR A 44 -2.38 -3.19 7.03
CA THR A 44 -1.92 -4.39 7.74
C THR A 44 -0.96 -5.18 6.87
N ALA A 45 -1.34 -5.46 5.62
CA ALA A 45 -0.47 -6.17 4.68
C ALA A 45 0.84 -5.41 4.41
N LEU A 46 0.76 -4.09 4.29
CA LEU A 46 1.93 -3.23 4.07
C LEU A 46 2.85 -3.22 5.29
N TRP A 47 2.32 -3.18 6.52
CA TRP A 47 3.13 -3.31 7.73
C TRP A 47 3.85 -4.65 7.82
N THR A 48 3.16 -5.76 7.54
CA THR A 48 3.78 -7.08 7.49
C THR A 48 4.89 -7.12 6.47
N PHE A 49 4.69 -6.52 5.29
CA PHE A 49 5.70 -6.46 4.24
C PHE A 49 6.92 -5.60 4.61
N ILE A 50 6.69 -4.43 5.23
CA ILE A 50 7.76 -3.58 5.74
C ILE A 50 8.56 -4.33 6.81
N ALA A 51 7.87 -5.03 7.72
CA ALA A 51 8.51 -5.80 8.79
C ALA A 51 9.34 -6.97 8.24
N THR A 52 8.84 -7.72 7.24
CA THR A 52 9.60 -8.83 6.63
C THR A 52 10.82 -8.31 5.86
N SER A 53 10.66 -7.24 5.08
CA SER A 53 11.79 -6.62 4.37
C SER A 53 12.84 -6.05 5.33
N PHE A 54 12.40 -5.39 6.40
CA PHE A 54 13.30 -4.87 7.44
C PHE A 54 14.00 -6.00 8.20
N GLY A 55 13.29 -7.07 8.54
CA GLY A 55 13.84 -8.27 9.15
C GLY A 55 14.92 -8.92 8.29
N LEU A 56 14.68 -9.06 6.97
CA LEU A 56 15.69 -9.56 6.02
C LEU A 56 16.94 -8.67 5.99
N THR A 57 16.74 -7.36 6.04
CA THR A 57 17.84 -6.38 6.06
C THR A 57 18.67 -6.50 7.35
N ILE A 58 18.01 -6.63 8.50
CA ILE A 58 18.69 -6.85 9.79
C ILE A 58 19.42 -8.19 9.81
N ALA A 59 18.77 -9.28 9.37
CA ALA A 59 19.38 -10.61 9.33
C ALA A 59 20.68 -10.60 8.51
N THR A 60 20.70 -9.86 7.41
CA THR A 60 21.88 -9.68 6.57
C THR A 60 23.00 -8.91 7.30
N ILE A 61 22.66 -7.86 8.04
CA ILE A 61 23.64 -7.09 8.82
C ILE A 61 24.21 -7.95 9.96
N VAL A 62 23.34 -8.65 10.68
CA VAL A 62 23.75 -9.52 11.79
C VAL A 62 24.65 -10.65 11.27
N GLN A 63 24.29 -11.31 10.17
CA GLN A 63 25.12 -12.37 9.61
C GLN A 63 26.45 -11.86 9.06
N HIS A 64 26.48 -10.64 8.51
CA HIS A 64 27.74 -10.00 8.13
C HIS A 64 28.65 -9.78 9.35
N GLN A 65 28.10 -9.39 10.51
CA GLN A 65 28.86 -9.13 11.73
C GLN A 65 29.26 -10.38 12.51
N SER A 66 28.37 -11.37 12.62
CA SER A 66 28.57 -12.54 13.50
C SER A 66 29.59 -13.52 12.94
N ASP A 67 29.48 -13.85 11.65
CA ASP A 67 30.24 -14.98 11.09
C ASP A 67 31.31 -14.53 10.09
N GLY A 68 31.24 -13.28 9.60
CA GLY A 68 32.06 -12.83 8.45
C GLY A 68 31.83 -13.67 7.17
N GLN A 69 30.86 -14.59 7.20
CA GLN A 69 30.58 -15.57 6.15
C GLN A 69 29.65 -15.04 5.07
N LEU A 70 29.11 -13.82 5.22
CA LEU A 70 28.23 -13.25 4.20
C LEU A 70 29.05 -12.93 2.95
N THR A 71 28.95 -13.78 1.94
CA THR A 71 29.67 -13.61 0.69
C THR A 71 29.08 -12.44 -0.09
N LEU A 72 29.90 -11.79 -0.93
CA LEU A 72 29.43 -10.72 -1.82
C LEU A 72 28.23 -11.20 -2.67
N PHE A 73 28.21 -12.48 -3.04
CA PHE A 73 27.12 -13.09 -3.78
C PHE A 73 25.79 -13.07 -3.01
N GLN A 74 25.79 -13.54 -1.75
CA GLN A 74 24.59 -13.50 -0.89
C GLN A 74 24.12 -12.06 -0.66
N ALA A 75 25.07 -11.15 -0.45
CA ALA A 75 24.84 -9.71 -0.35
C ALA A 75 24.08 -9.17 -1.58
N LEU A 76 24.56 -9.45 -2.80
CA LEU A 76 23.92 -8.99 -4.03
C LEU A 76 22.51 -9.57 -4.20
N GLN A 77 22.31 -10.83 -3.82
CA GLN A 77 21.00 -11.46 -3.86
C GLN A 77 20.00 -10.81 -2.89
N VAL A 78 20.42 -10.55 -1.64
CA VAL A 78 19.60 -9.80 -0.69
C VAL A 78 19.32 -8.40 -1.21
N SER A 79 20.31 -7.72 -1.79
CA SER A 79 20.13 -6.38 -2.36
C SER A 79 19.06 -6.38 -3.45
N ASN A 80 19.06 -7.38 -4.35
CA ASN A 80 18.02 -7.52 -5.38
C ASN A 80 16.62 -7.75 -4.77
N LEU A 81 16.49 -8.56 -3.73
CA LEU A 81 15.21 -8.76 -3.02
C LEU A 81 14.74 -7.47 -2.35
N VAL A 82 15.64 -6.78 -1.67
CA VAL A 82 15.36 -5.50 -1.00
C VAL A 82 14.94 -4.43 -2.01
N TRP A 83 15.56 -4.37 -3.19
CA TRP A 83 15.13 -3.50 -4.28
C TRP A 83 13.72 -3.82 -4.78
N LEU A 84 13.43 -5.10 -4.99
CA LEU A 84 12.08 -5.54 -5.36
C LEU A 84 11.05 -5.12 -4.30
N ALA A 85 11.39 -5.23 -3.01
CA ALA A 85 10.52 -4.76 -1.94
C ALA A 85 10.31 -3.25 -1.94
N ASN A 86 11.38 -2.47 -2.07
CA ASN A 86 11.27 -1.03 -2.12
C ASN A 86 10.39 -0.56 -3.28
N PHE A 87 10.53 -1.20 -4.45
CA PHE A 87 9.68 -0.94 -5.60
C PHE A 87 8.21 -1.34 -5.33
N GLY A 88 7.98 -2.54 -4.78
CA GLY A 88 6.64 -3.00 -4.42
C GLY A 88 5.94 -2.09 -3.41
N THR A 89 6.65 -1.65 -2.37
CA THR A 89 6.17 -0.68 -1.37
C THR A 89 5.83 0.66 -2.01
N PHE A 90 6.65 1.15 -2.93
CA PHE A 90 6.38 2.39 -3.65
C PHE A 90 5.09 2.31 -4.49
N VAL A 91 4.94 1.25 -5.27
CA VAL A 91 3.73 1.02 -6.11
C VAL A 91 2.49 0.83 -5.23
N ALA A 92 2.61 0.10 -4.13
CA ALA A 92 1.56 -0.07 -3.13
C ALA A 92 1.14 1.28 -2.53
N LEU A 93 2.07 2.10 -2.05
CA LEU A 93 1.76 3.42 -1.49
C LEU A 93 1.13 4.37 -2.51
N ALA A 94 1.61 4.36 -3.76
CA ALA A 94 1.03 5.15 -4.84
C ALA A 94 -0.43 4.73 -5.12
N SER A 95 -0.68 3.42 -5.16
CA SER A 95 -2.03 2.85 -5.34
C SER A 95 -2.94 3.20 -4.16
N TYR A 96 -2.43 3.05 -2.92
CA TYR A 96 -3.13 3.41 -1.69
C TYR A 96 -3.54 4.88 -1.67
N SER A 97 -2.60 5.78 -1.95
CA SER A 97 -2.82 7.23 -2.00
C SER A 97 -3.93 7.60 -2.99
N ARG A 98 -3.90 7.00 -4.19
CA ARG A 98 -4.91 7.21 -5.24
C ARG A 98 -6.30 6.78 -4.79
N GLN A 99 -6.42 5.59 -4.22
CA GLN A 99 -7.71 5.05 -3.80
C GLN A 99 -8.32 5.86 -2.65
N LYS A 100 -7.47 6.24 -1.70
CA LYS A 100 -7.88 7.09 -0.59
C LYS A 100 -8.39 8.45 -1.10
N ALA A 101 -7.66 9.10 -2.00
CA ALA A 101 -8.08 10.37 -2.61
C ALA A 101 -9.46 10.27 -3.30
N SER A 102 -9.76 9.14 -3.95
CA SER A 102 -11.07 8.89 -4.57
C SER A 102 -12.20 8.74 -3.54
N HIS A 103 -11.92 8.20 -2.35
CA HIS A 103 -12.91 7.96 -1.31
C HIS A 103 -13.17 9.18 -0.40
N THR A 104 -12.15 10.00 -0.14
CA THR A 104 -12.23 11.10 0.81
C THR A 104 -13.00 12.33 0.28
N GLY A 105 -13.37 12.38 -1.00
CA GLY A 105 -14.03 13.54 -1.62
C GLY A 105 -15.36 14.03 -0.99
N ASN A 106 -15.91 13.39 0.05
CA ASN A 106 -17.07 13.87 0.80
C ASN A 106 -16.98 13.71 2.33
N VAL A 107 -15.94 13.06 2.87
CA VAL A 107 -15.85 12.77 4.31
C VAL A 107 -14.62 13.48 4.84
N ARG A 108 -14.80 14.33 5.86
CA ARG A 108 -13.70 15.02 6.53
C ARG A 108 -12.67 13.96 6.97
N PRO A 109 -11.41 14.05 6.51
CA PRO A 109 -10.41 13.02 6.79
C PRO A 109 -10.19 12.91 8.29
N GLY A 110 -10.44 11.73 8.86
CA GLY A 110 -9.92 11.38 10.19
C GLY A 110 -8.39 11.37 10.10
N VAL A 111 -7.74 12.23 10.90
CA VAL A 111 -6.35 12.68 10.67
C VAL A 111 -5.29 11.76 11.30
N GLY A 112 -5.65 10.63 11.93
CA GLY A 112 -4.72 9.90 12.80
C GLY A 112 -3.91 8.75 12.16
N ALA A 113 -4.60 7.70 11.70
CA ALA A 113 -4.00 6.37 11.63
C ALA A 113 -3.03 6.13 10.46
N ASP A 114 -3.17 6.85 9.34
CA ASP A 114 -2.48 6.49 8.10
C ASP A 114 -1.02 6.97 8.01
N TYR A 115 -0.59 7.86 8.90
CA TYR A 115 0.74 8.43 8.86
C TYR A 115 1.82 7.45 9.32
N ASN A 116 1.48 6.55 10.24
CA ASN A 116 2.43 5.58 10.79
C ASN A 116 2.94 4.61 9.70
N VAL A 117 2.03 4.14 8.84
CA VAL A 117 2.38 3.21 7.75
C VAL A 117 3.30 3.88 6.74
N LYS A 118 2.96 5.11 6.32
CA LYS A 118 3.77 5.88 5.37
C LYS A 118 5.16 6.17 5.95
N PHE A 119 5.23 6.58 7.22
CA PHE A 119 6.50 6.86 7.89
C PHE A 119 7.35 5.60 8.08
N GLY A 120 6.73 4.47 8.46
CA GLY A 120 7.41 3.18 8.56
C GLY A 120 8.01 2.72 7.23
N ALA A 121 7.24 2.82 6.15
CA ALA A 121 7.72 2.55 4.79
C ALA A 121 8.90 3.46 4.42
N MET A 122 8.83 4.74 4.79
CA MET A 122 9.89 5.69 4.50
C MET A 122 11.20 5.38 5.20
N ILE A 123 11.13 5.05 6.49
CA ILE A 123 12.31 4.64 7.27
C ILE A 123 12.91 3.36 6.69
N GLN A 124 12.09 2.34 6.44
CA GLN A 124 12.57 1.06 5.91
C GLN A 124 13.23 1.24 4.52
N THR A 125 12.65 2.07 3.64
CA THR A 125 13.22 2.34 2.32
C THR A 125 14.55 3.10 2.41
N LEU A 126 14.67 4.07 3.32
CA LEU A 126 15.94 4.78 3.55
C LEU A 126 17.01 3.86 4.11
N PHE A 127 16.63 3.01 5.07
CA PHE A 127 17.54 2.06 5.70
C PHE A 127 18.08 1.05 4.68
N SER A 128 17.21 0.50 3.84
CA SER A 128 17.59 -0.43 2.76
C SER A 128 18.43 0.22 1.66
N MET A 129 18.13 1.46 1.27
CA MET A 129 18.96 2.23 0.33
C MET A 129 20.36 2.50 0.89
N ALA A 130 20.45 2.88 2.17
CA ALA A 130 21.73 3.10 2.84
C ALA A 130 22.56 1.80 2.90
N LEU A 131 21.93 0.67 3.27
CA LEU A 131 22.61 -0.63 3.26
C LEU A 131 23.09 -0.99 1.85
N THR A 132 22.26 -0.80 0.83
CA THR A 132 22.63 -1.11 -0.55
C THR A 132 23.84 -0.30 -1.01
N ILE A 133 23.86 1.01 -0.72
CA ILE A 133 25.01 1.86 -1.03
C ILE A 133 26.26 1.37 -0.28
N TYR A 134 26.11 1.05 1.01
CA TYR A 134 27.21 0.51 1.82
C TYR A 134 27.78 -0.79 1.24
N MET A 135 26.92 -1.72 0.81
CA MET A 135 27.32 -3.00 0.23
C MET A 135 28.09 -2.81 -1.08
N TRP A 136 27.60 -1.95 -1.97
CA TRP A 136 28.31 -1.64 -3.21
C TRP A 136 29.61 -0.86 -2.97
N ALA A 137 29.64 0.03 -1.97
CA ALA A 137 30.84 0.77 -1.61
C ALA A 137 31.94 -0.16 -1.09
N ASN A 138 31.58 -1.16 -0.28
CA ASN A 138 32.49 -2.12 0.33
C ASN A 138 32.61 -3.45 -0.43
N ALA A 139 32.10 -3.54 -1.66
CA ALA A 139 32.13 -4.78 -2.45
C ALA A 139 33.52 -5.44 -2.57
N PRO A 140 34.66 -4.71 -2.70
CA PRO A 140 36.00 -5.33 -2.78
C PRO A 140 36.48 -6.01 -1.49
N SER A 141 36.03 -5.51 -0.34
CA SER A 141 36.40 -6.04 0.98
C SER A 141 35.31 -6.95 1.56
N PHE A 142 34.30 -7.30 0.76
CA PHE A 142 33.13 -8.00 1.25
C PHE A 142 33.37 -9.52 1.33
N GLY A 143 33.09 -10.10 2.50
CA GLY A 143 33.22 -11.54 2.78
C GLY A 143 34.58 -11.96 3.36
N SER A 144 34.67 -13.20 3.81
CA SER A 144 35.87 -13.77 4.46
C SER A 144 37.06 -13.97 3.52
N ILE A 145 36.81 -14.12 2.21
CA ILE A 145 37.84 -14.37 1.20
C ILE A 145 37.72 -13.32 0.07
N PRO A 146 38.23 -12.09 0.28
CA PRO A 146 38.13 -11.02 -0.71
C PRO A 146 38.83 -11.38 -2.03
N ALA A 147 39.81 -12.29 -2.00
CA ALA A 147 40.49 -12.79 -3.18
C ALA A 147 39.54 -13.42 -4.22
N CYS A 148 38.43 -14.05 -3.80
CA CYS A 148 37.49 -14.70 -4.71
C CYS A 148 36.37 -13.77 -5.24
N SER A 149 36.29 -12.54 -4.73
CA SER A 149 35.19 -11.61 -5.06
C SER A 149 35.17 -11.19 -6.54
N HIS A 150 36.29 -11.30 -7.26
CA HIS A 150 36.38 -11.00 -8.69
C HIS A 150 35.68 -12.04 -9.58
N LEU A 151 35.40 -13.23 -9.06
CA LEU A 151 34.67 -14.29 -9.78
C LEU A 151 33.17 -14.03 -9.82
N VAL A 152 32.66 -13.19 -8.90
CA VAL A 152 31.24 -12.88 -8.80
C VAL A 152 30.82 -12.00 -9.97
N ASN A 153 29.88 -12.51 -10.75
CA ASN A 153 29.29 -11.78 -11.86
C ASN A 153 27.90 -11.30 -11.47
N TYR A 154 27.65 -10.01 -11.68
CA TYR A 154 26.34 -9.39 -11.50
C TYR A 154 25.57 -9.34 -12.83
N MET A 155 24.25 -9.39 -12.76
CA MET A 155 23.36 -9.44 -13.93
C MET A 155 22.58 -8.13 -14.05
N VAL A 156 22.99 -7.27 -14.97
CA VAL A 156 22.34 -5.98 -15.27
C VAL A 156 21.63 -6.11 -16.61
N PHE A 157 20.29 -6.02 -16.64
CA PHE A 157 19.51 -6.16 -17.89
C PHE A 157 19.86 -7.43 -18.69
N ALA A 158 20.02 -8.56 -18.00
CA ALA A 158 20.45 -9.84 -18.58
C ALA A 158 21.87 -9.83 -19.21
N VAL A 159 22.64 -8.77 -19.02
CA VAL A 159 24.06 -8.69 -19.40
C VAL A 159 24.92 -9.04 -18.19
N LYS A 160 25.87 -9.96 -18.41
CA LYS A 160 26.87 -10.35 -17.43
C LYS A 160 27.91 -9.24 -17.27
N VAL A 161 28.07 -8.73 -16.05
CA VAL A 161 29.10 -7.74 -15.71
C VAL A 161 29.87 -8.17 -14.45
N PRO A 162 31.19 -7.93 -14.37
CA PRO A 162 31.96 -8.25 -13.17
C PRO A 162 31.49 -7.36 -12.01
N ALA A 163 31.19 -7.97 -10.86
CA ALA A 163 30.61 -7.25 -9.72
C ALA A 163 31.54 -6.17 -9.15
N LEU A 164 32.84 -6.43 -9.07
CA LEU A 164 33.82 -5.47 -8.51
C LEU A 164 34.17 -4.29 -9.43
N GLY A 165 34.07 -4.49 -10.75
CA GLY A 165 34.44 -3.49 -11.74
C GLY A 165 33.23 -2.67 -12.17
N THR A 166 32.79 -2.89 -13.40
CA THR A 166 31.65 -2.19 -14.02
C THR A 166 30.36 -2.34 -13.19
N GLY A 167 30.10 -3.52 -12.62
CA GLY A 167 28.92 -3.75 -11.78
C GLY A 167 28.86 -2.82 -10.58
N ARG A 168 29.98 -2.60 -9.88
CA ARG A 168 30.08 -1.71 -8.73
C ARG A 168 29.80 -0.26 -9.09
N ILE A 169 30.37 0.21 -10.20
CA ILE A 169 30.16 1.59 -10.66
C ILE A 169 28.68 1.78 -11.01
N ILE A 170 28.10 0.88 -11.79
CA ILE A 170 26.68 0.92 -12.16
C ILE A 170 25.79 0.88 -10.91
N GLY A 171 26.06 -0.07 -9.99
CA GLY A 171 25.29 -0.26 -8.77
C GLY A 171 25.32 0.96 -7.84
N LEU A 172 26.50 1.56 -7.63
CA LEU A 172 26.65 2.80 -6.87
C LEU A 172 25.93 3.96 -7.54
N THR A 173 26.20 4.20 -8.83
CA THR A 173 25.58 5.32 -9.55
C THR A 173 24.05 5.20 -9.55
N ALA A 174 23.51 4.03 -9.89
CA ALA A 174 22.07 3.80 -9.90
C ALA A 174 21.46 3.95 -8.49
N SER A 175 22.06 3.34 -7.47
CA SER A 175 21.56 3.41 -6.09
C SER A 175 21.62 4.83 -5.54
N SER A 176 22.69 5.58 -5.81
CA SER A 176 22.82 6.98 -5.39
C SER A 176 21.81 7.89 -6.08
N ILE A 177 21.60 7.75 -7.39
CA ILE A 177 20.59 8.53 -8.13
C ILE A 177 19.19 8.25 -7.59
N LEU A 178 18.84 6.97 -7.41
CA LEU A 178 17.53 6.57 -6.90
C LEU A 178 17.32 7.03 -5.45
N THR A 179 18.36 6.96 -4.61
CA THR A 179 18.31 7.48 -3.23
C THR A 179 18.12 8.98 -3.21
N ALA A 180 18.84 9.74 -4.05
CA ALA A 180 18.68 11.18 -4.16
C ALA A 180 17.26 11.56 -4.64
N ALA A 181 16.76 10.90 -5.69
CA ALA A 181 15.40 11.11 -6.17
C ALA A 181 14.35 10.80 -5.09
N TYR A 182 14.54 9.71 -4.35
CA TYR A 182 13.66 9.32 -3.25
C TYR A 182 13.68 10.33 -2.09
N LEU A 183 14.86 10.83 -1.71
CA LEU A 183 15.02 11.87 -0.70
C LEU A 183 14.32 13.17 -1.14
N LEU A 184 14.44 13.56 -2.41
CA LEU A 184 13.77 14.75 -2.94
C LEU A 184 12.24 14.61 -2.87
N ILE A 185 11.68 13.47 -3.30
CA ILE A 185 10.24 13.19 -3.21
C ILE A 185 9.78 13.20 -1.75
N THR A 186 10.52 12.53 -0.88
CA THR A 186 10.27 12.47 0.57
C THR A 186 10.26 13.85 1.21
N LEU A 187 11.27 14.67 0.92
CA LEU A 187 11.37 16.04 1.43
C LEU A 187 10.25 16.92 0.88
N HIS A 188 9.87 16.75 -0.39
CA HIS A 188 8.75 17.45 -0.99
C HIS A 188 7.42 17.11 -0.30
N GLU A 189 7.16 15.82 -0.07
CA GLU A 189 6.00 15.33 0.67
C GLU A 189 5.96 15.84 2.12
N LEU A 190 7.10 15.81 2.81
CA LEU A 190 7.21 16.30 4.19
C LEU A 190 7.01 17.81 4.27
N ARG A 191 7.54 18.58 3.31
CA ARG A 191 7.30 20.02 3.20
C ARG A 191 5.84 20.35 2.89
N SER A 192 5.23 19.63 1.95
CA SER A 192 3.80 19.75 1.64
C SER A 192 2.95 19.48 2.89
N TYR A 193 3.27 18.43 3.63
CA TYR A 193 2.62 18.10 4.88
C TYR A 193 2.78 19.17 5.97
N ARG A 194 4.00 19.67 6.17
CA ARG A 194 4.27 20.75 7.14
C ARG A 194 3.51 22.03 6.80
N ARG A 195 3.45 22.40 5.51
CA ARG A 195 2.66 23.56 5.03
C ARG A 195 1.17 23.36 5.33
N SER A 196 0.60 22.22 4.95
CA SER A 196 -0.82 21.93 5.23
C SER A 196 -1.15 21.89 6.73
N ARG A 197 -0.21 21.45 7.58
CA ARG A 197 -0.38 21.51 9.04
C ARG A 197 -0.35 22.94 9.56
N LYS A 198 0.54 23.79 9.03
CA LYS A 198 0.62 25.20 9.41
C LYS A 198 -0.70 25.92 9.09
N ASP A 199 -1.25 25.73 7.90
CA ASP A 199 -2.52 26.34 7.48
C ASP A 199 -3.71 25.92 8.37
N ARG A 200 -3.67 24.70 8.94
CA ARG A 200 -4.70 24.21 9.87
C ARG A 200 -4.57 24.78 11.29
N ILE A 201 -3.35 25.06 11.74
CA ILE A 201 -3.12 25.65 13.06
C ILE A 201 -3.45 27.15 13.04
N GLU A 202 -3.14 27.82 11.92
CA GLU A 202 -3.41 29.25 11.71
C GLU A 202 -4.87 29.55 11.34
N CYS A 203 -5.73 28.55 11.11
CA CYS A 203 -7.17 28.75 11.21
C CYS A 203 -7.52 28.66 12.71
N PRO A 204 -7.56 29.78 13.47
CA PRO A 204 -8.12 29.73 14.80
C PRO A 204 -9.49 29.07 14.68
N ALA A 205 -9.87 28.27 15.67
CA ALA A 205 -11.25 27.84 15.86
C ALA A 205 -12.14 29.05 16.21
N GLY A 206 -12.06 30.07 15.36
CA GLY A 206 -12.72 31.35 15.46
C GLY A 206 -14.19 31.09 15.23
N VAL A 207 -14.90 30.94 16.34
CA VAL A 207 -16.16 31.61 16.54
C VAL A 207 -17.18 31.24 15.46
N SER A 208 -17.58 29.97 15.44
CA SER A 208 -19.02 29.70 15.29
C SER A 208 -19.70 29.99 16.64
N VAL A 209 -19.58 31.23 17.14
CA VAL A 209 -20.55 31.76 18.10
C VAL A 209 -21.78 32.06 17.26
N LEU A 210 -22.50 30.99 16.92
CA LEU A 210 -23.93 31.10 16.81
C LEU A 210 -24.37 31.31 18.25
N SER A 211 -24.64 32.56 18.61
CA SER A 211 -25.36 32.88 19.84
C SER A 211 -26.50 31.87 19.96
N PRO A 212 -26.61 31.10 21.06
CA PRO A 212 -27.79 30.27 21.24
C PRO A 212 -29.00 31.21 21.15
N PRO A 213 -30.06 30.86 20.39
CA PRO A 213 -31.31 31.60 20.51
C PRO A 213 -31.67 31.58 21.99
N THR A 214 -31.73 32.77 22.59
CA THR A 214 -32.20 32.99 23.96
C THR A 214 -33.63 32.47 24.03
N TYR A 215 -33.81 31.22 24.46
CA TYR A 215 -35.12 30.73 24.83
C TYR A 215 -35.49 31.33 26.19
N PRO A 216 -36.71 31.86 26.36
CA PRO A 216 -37.15 32.39 27.65
C PRO A 216 -37.14 31.28 28.71
N THR A 217 -36.49 31.59 29.82
CA THR A 217 -36.37 30.76 31.02
C THR A 217 -37.74 30.42 31.58
N ILE A 218 -38.17 29.16 31.49
CA ILE A 218 -39.32 28.66 32.24
C ILE A 218 -38.85 28.33 33.68
N PRO A 219 -39.56 28.81 34.73
CA PRO A 219 -39.18 28.56 36.11
C PRO A 219 -39.24 27.08 36.47
N LYS A 220 -38.16 26.61 37.11
CA LYS A 220 -37.93 25.23 37.52
C LYS A 220 -38.66 24.96 38.84
N ALA A 221 -39.72 24.13 38.81
CA ALA A 221 -40.37 23.61 40.00
C ALA A 221 -39.47 22.60 40.73
N ALA A 222 -39.59 22.58 42.05
CA ALA A 222 -38.73 21.87 42.98
C ALA A 222 -38.87 20.33 42.93
N SER A 223 -37.71 19.67 43.11
CA SER A 223 -37.44 18.39 43.77
C SER A 223 -38.53 17.31 43.85
N SER A 224 -38.19 16.10 43.40
CA SER A 224 -38.22 14.93 44.29
C SER A 224 -37.29 13.81 43.81
N THR A 225 -36.58 13.28 44.80
CA THR A 225 -35.70 12.11 44.77
C THR A 225 -36.54 10.84 44.65
N SER A 226 -36.15 9.90 43.80
CA SER A 226 -36.38 8.47 44.06
C SER A 226 -35.48 7.58 43.21
N THR A 227 -34.76 6.74 43.94
CA THR A 227 -33.97 5.59 43.50
C THR A 227 -34.92 4.50 42.98
N SER A 228 -34.66 3.92 41.81
CA SER A 228 -35.01 2.52 41.52
C SER A 228 -34.37 2.00 40.23
N THR A 229 -33.70 0.87 40.41
CA THR A 229 -33.32 -0.15 39.43
C THR A 229 -34.54 -0.64 38.65
N MET A 230 -34.51 -0.68 37.32
CA MET A 230 -35.11 -1.77 36.54
C MET A 230 -34.87 -1.68 35.03
N VAL A 231 -34.81 -2.88 34.47
CA VAL A 231 -34.77 -3.32 33.07
C VAL A 231 -35.81 -2.61 32.20
N ILE A 232 -35.43 -2.10 31.03
CA ILE A 232 -36.40 -1.66 30.01
C ILE A 232 -36.03 -2.21 28.63
N SER A 233 -36.90 -3.11 28.18
CA SER A 233 -37.15 -3.52 26.81
C SER A 233 -37.72 -2.32 26.03
N MET A 234 -37.11 -1.94 24.91
CA MET A 234 -37.60 -0.84 24.07
C MET A 234 -38.60 -1.35 23.02
N THR A 235 -39.88 -1.24 23.34
CA THR A 235 -40.98 -1.30 22.37
C THR A 235 -41.16 0.11 21.78
N TYR A 236 -40.90 0.24 20.48
CA TYR A 236 -41.09 1.50 19.74
C TYR A 236 -42.59 1.78 19.55
N HIS A 237 -43.13 2.75 20.28
CA HIS A 237 -44.43 3.36 19.97
C HIS A 237 -44.24 4.47 18.92
N LYS A 238 -44.99 4.32 17.82
CA LYS A 238 -45.10 5.27 16.71
C LYS A 238 -46.01 6.45 17.13
N PRO A 239 -45.52 7.71 17.15
CA PRO A 239 -46.38 8.84 17.43
C PRO A 239 -47.30 9.14 16.25
N SER A 240 -48.56 9.42 16.59
CA SER A 240 -49.65 9.88 15.75
C SER A 240 -49.34 11.23 15.11
N GLN A 241 -49.58 11.28 13.80
CA GLN A 241 -49.33 12.41 12.91
C GLN A 241 -50.48 13.44 13.04
N PRO A 242 -50.20 14.74 13.19
CA PRO A 242 -51.22 15.78 13.17
C PRO A 242 -51.77 16.01 11.76
N GLN A 243 -53.09 16.28 11.69
CA GLN A 243 -53.85 16.54 10.47
C GLN A 243 -53.31 17.76 9.71
N ALA A 244 -53.05 17.56 8.41
CA ALA A 244 -52.65 18.59 7.48
C ALA A 244 -53.81 19.54 7.16
N VAL A 245 -53.57 20.84 7.37
CA VAL A 245 -54.40 21.94 6.87
C VAL A 245 -54.17 22.07 5.36
N GLN A 246 -55.22 21.88 4.58
CA GLN A 246 -55.23 22.03 3.13
C GLN A 246 -55.07 23.51 2.77
N SER A 247 -53.95 23.86 2.11
CA SER A 247 -53.77 25.17 1.47
C SER A 247 -54.30 25.17 0.02
N PRO A 248 -54.82 26.30 -0.49
CA PRO A 248 -55.50 26.37 -1.79
C PRO A 248 -54.53 26.18 -2.95
N LYS A 249 -54.94 25.34 -3.91
CA LYS A 249 -54.27 25.12 -5.19
C LYS A 249 -54.34 26.39 -6.05
N THR A 250 -53.22 27.10 -6.17
CA THR A 250 -53.04 28.13 -7.21
C THR A 250 -52.79 27.43 -8.54
N ALA A 251 -53.71 27.62 -9.49
CA ALA A 251 -53.63 27.11 -10.85
C ALA A 251 -52.52 27.84 -11.63
N THR A 252 -51.34 27.23 -11.70
CA THR A 252 -50.25 27.68 -12.57
C THR A 252 -50.40 27.03 -13.93
N SER A 253 -50.67 27.87 -14.94
CA SER A 253 -50.80 27.57 -16.36
C SER A 253 -49.76 26.56 -16.88
N GLU A 254 -50.25 25.43 -17.40
CA GLU A 254 -49.45 24.36 -18.01
C GLU A 254 -48.90 24.81 -19.37
N ILE A 255 -47.59 25.06 -19.43
CA ILE A 255 -46.86 25.14 -20.70
C ILE A 255 -46.53 23.70 -21.12
N PRO A 256 -46.96 23.23 -22.30
CA PRO A 256 -46.72 21.87 -22.75
C PRO A 256 -45.21 21.59 -22.89
N PRO A 257 -44.67 20.52 -22.27
CA PRO A 257 -43.25 20.25 -22.27
C PRO A 257 -42.78 19.84 -23.67
N MET A 258 -41.90 20.66 -24.25
CA MET A 258 -41.28 20.38 -25.54
C MET A 258 -40.57 19.00 -25.56
N PRO A 259 -40.76 18.20 -26.62
CA PRO A 259 -40.16 16.87 -26.73
C PRO A 259 -38.64 17.00 -26.88
N SER A 260 -37.93 16.86 -25.76
CA SER A 260 -36.47 16.86 -25.75
C SER A 260 -35.94 15.75 -26.66
N LYS A 261 -35.27 16.14 -27.76
CA LYS A 261 -34.58 15.22 -28.68
C LYS A 261 -33.61 14.37 -27.87
N ARG A 262 -33.97 13.10 -27.63
CA ARG A 262 -33.13 12.12 -26.94
C ARG A 262 -31.88 11.90 -27.78
N ARG A 263 -30.80 12.61 -27.43
CA ARG A 263 -29.47 12.40 -28.02
C ARG A 263 -29.16 10.90 -28.02
N PRO A 264 -28.77 10.32 -29.17
CA PRO A 264 -28.47 8.91 -29.26
C PRO A 264 -27.41 8.57 -28.21
N ARG A 265 -27.75 7.62 -27.34
CA ARG A 265 -26.85 7.05 -26.33
C ARG A 265 -25.70 6.42 -27.11
N ARG A 266 -24.62 7.18 -27.34
CA ARG A 266 -23.35 6.63 -27.83
C ARG A 266 -23.08 5.40 -26.97
N ARG A 267 -23.14 4.21 -27.59
CA ARG A 267 -22.68 2.96 -26.99
C ARG A 267 -21.21 3.18 -26.68
N ARG A 268 -20.92 3.72 -25.50
CA ARG A 268 -19.58 3.80 -24.94
C ARG A 268 -19.17 2.36 -24.77
N TRP A 269 -18.41 1.88 -25.75
CA TRP A 269 -17.67 0.64 -25.66
C TRP A 269 -16.92 0.69 -24.34
N SER A 270 -17.46 -0.03 -23.38
CA SER A 270 -17.16 0.16 -21.98
C SER A 270 -15.88 -0.59 -21.72
N TYR A 271 -14.76 0.07 -22.00
CA TYR A 271 -13.51 -0.21 -21.31
C TYR A 271 -13.78 0.09 -19.84
N GLU A 272 -14.33 -0.90 -19.14
CA GLU A 272 -14.69 -0.82 -17.72
C GLU A 272 -13.45 -0.79 -16.85
N VAL A 273 -12.30 -1.14 -17.41
CA VAL A 273 -11.04 -1.12 -16.69
C VAL A 273 -10.47 0.29 -16.69
N ASP A 274 -10.00 0.73 -15.53
CA ASP A 274 -9.33 2.02 -15.41
C ASP A 274 -7.98 1.94 -16.17
N PRO A 275 -7.77 2.75 -17.22
CA PRO A 275 -6.53 2.66 -18.01
C PRO A 275 -5.30 2.96 -17.15
N MET A 276 -5.43 3.78 -16.11
CA MET A 276 -4.35 4.03 -15.16
C MET A 276 -4.03 2.79 -14.32
N LEU A 277 -5.04 2.01 -13.94
CA LEU A 277 -4.81 0.74 -13.24
C LEU A 277 -4.09 -0.26 -14.13
N ILE A 278 -4.54 -0.40 -15.38
CA ILE A 278 -3.86 -1.29 -16.35
C ILE A 278 -2.41 -0.87 -16.51
N GLY A 279 -2.14 0.43 -16.66
CA GLY A 279 -0.77 0.94 -16.75
C GLY A 279 0.09 0.57 -15.54
N ILE A 280 -0.44 0.72 -14.32
CA ILE A 280 0.26 0.31 -13.10
C ILE A 280 0.50 -1.21 -13.09
N MET A 281 -0.50 -2.02 -13.44
CA MET A 281 -0.36 -3.48 -13.47
C MET A 281 0.66 -3.96 -14.52
N ILE A 282 0.68 -3.37 -15.71
CA ILE A 282 1.67 -3.71 -16.74
C ILE A 282 3.08 -3.32 -16.27
N CYS A 283 3.25 -2.08 -15.78
CA CYS A 283 4.52 -1.61 -15.24
C CYS A 283 5.02 -2.53 -14.11
N GLN A 284 4.11 -2.89 -13.20
CA GLN A 284 4.36 -3.82 -12.10
C GLN A 284 4.84 -5.18 -12.61
N ILE A 285 4.12 -5.81 -13.55
CA ILE A 285 4.48 -7.11 -14.10
C ILE A 285 5.87 -7.04 -14.75
N LEU A 286 6.14 -6.02 -15.56
CA LEU A 286 7.44 -5.85 -16.23
C LEU A 286 8.59 -5.72 -15.23
N VAL A 287 8.45 -4.87 -14.22
CA VAL A 287 9.49 -4.66 -13.21
C VAL A 287 9.68 -5.91 -12.35
N PHE A 288 8.60 -6.62 -12.00
CA PHE A 288 8.68 -7.86 -11.24
C PHE A 288 9.36 -8.97 -12.02
N THR A 289 8.96 -9.18 -13.28
CA THR A 289 9.61 -10.14 -14.16
C THR A 289 11.09 -9.81 -14.30
N TYR A 290 11.46 -8.53 -14.44
CA TYR A 290 12.85 -8.10 -14.48
C TYR A 290 13.62 -8.51 -13.21
N PHE A 291 13.12 -8.21 -12.02
CA PHE A 291 13.81 -8.53 -10.77
C PHE A 291 13.90 -10.04 -10.50
N ILE A 292 12.85 -10.80 -10.83
CA ILE A 292 12.86 -12.26 -10.70
C ILE A 292 13.88 -12.85 -11.67
N VAL A 293 13.83 -12.48 -12.95
CA VAL A 293 14.77 -12.99 -13.96
C VAL A 293 16.21 -12.58 -13.62
N SER A 294 16.45 -11.33 -13.22
CA SER A 294 17.78 -10.88 -12.80
C SER A 294 18.30 -11.67 -11.59
N SER A 295 17.44 -11.97 -10.61
CA SER A 295 17.82 -12.76 -9.43
C SER A 295 18.09 -14.22 -9.76
N GLU A 296 17.25 -14.86 -10.58
CA GLU A 296 17.45 -16.27 -10.96
C GLU A 296 18.63 -16.45 -11.91
N LEU A 297 18.86 -15.51 -12.84
CA LEU A 297 20.06 -15.50 -13.67
C LEU A 297 21.32 -15.28 -12.82
N LEU A 298 21.27 -14.38 -11.83
CA LEU A 298 22.38 -14.18 -10.90
C LEU A 298 22.79 -15.51 -10.23
N LEU A 299 21.82 -16.34 -9.84
CA LEU A 299 22.09 -17.67 -9.28
C LEU A 299 22.57 -18.69 -10.31
N ALA A 300 21.91 -18.75 -11.46
CA ALA A 300 22.24 -19.68 -12.52
C ALA A 300 23.66 -19.47 -13.08
N TYR A 301 24.17 -18.25 -13.09
CA TYR A 301 25.53 -17.96 -13.60
C TYR A 301 26.64 -18.08 -12.56
N ASN A 302 26.30 -18.30 -11.29
CA ASN A 302 27.27 -18.52 -10.22
C ASN A 302 27.07 -19.97 -9.70
N ASP A 303 27.27 -20.94 -10.60
CA ASP A 303 26.92 -22.38 -10.54
C ASP A 303 27.19 -23.12 -9.22
N GLY A 304 28.08 -22.63 -8.36
CA GLY A 304 28.38 -23.23 -7.05
C GLY A 304 27.22 -23.20 -6.04
N ALA A 305 26.15 -22.44 -6.31
CA ALA A 305 25.01 -22.31 -5.40
C ALA A 305 23.94 -23.41 -5.55
N TYR A 306 23.91 -24.15 -6.67
CA TYR A 306 22.74 -25.00 -6.99
C TYR A 306 22.70 -26.32 -6.22
N ALA A 307 23.85 -26.89 -5.85
CA ALA A 307 23.92 -28.21 -5.22
C ALA A 307 23.36 -28.24 -3.79
N SER A 308 23.44 -27.15 -3.04
CA SER A 308 22.92 -27.06 -1.66
C SER A 308 21.47 -26.56 -1.58
N ALA A 309 20.88 -26.11 -2.69
CA ALA A 309 19.58 -25.45 -2.71
C ALA A 309 18.37 -26.39 -2.71
N GLN A 310 18.55 -27.71 -2.85
CA GLN A 310 17.43 -28.64 -2.97
C GLN A 310 16.69 -28.92 -1.65
N GLN A 311 17.34 -28.75 -0.51
CA GLN A 311 16.70 -29.00 0.79
C GLN A 311 16.08 -27.70 1.33
N MET A 312 14.76 -27.69 1.47
CA MET A 312 14.06 -26.58 2.11
C MET A 312 14.23 -26.67 3.64
N GLY A 313 14.91 -25.67 4.22
CA GLY A 313 15.02 -25.52 5.66
C GLY A 313 13.70 -25.06 6.31
N PHE A 314 13.61 -25.19 7.64
CA PHE A 314 12.45 -24.72 8.41
C PHE A 314 12.15 -23.23 8.18
N GLY A 315 13.19 -22.39 8.10
CA GLY A 315 13.03 -20.95 7.83
C GLY A 315 12.36 -20.66 6.48
N GLN A 316 12.66 -21.45 5.45
CA GLN A 316 12.04 -21.32 4.13
C GLN A 316 10.55 -21.68 4.14
N ILE A 317 10.18 -22.75 4.85
CA ILE A 317 8.78 -23.16 5.01
C ILE A 317 8.00 -22.08 5.78
N LEU A 318 8.58 -21.56 6.87
CA LEU A 318 7.98 -20.49 7.65
C LEU A 318 7.76 -19.24 6.79
N ALA A 319 8.73 -18.88 5.95
CA ALA A 319 8.60 -17.74 5.04
C ALA A 319 7.41 -17.92 4.07
N LEU A 320 7.19 -19.12 3.54
CA LEU A 320 6.02 -19.42 2.69
C LEU A 320 4.69 -19.33 3.46
N ILE A 321 4.65 -19.81 4.71
CA ILE A 321 3.46 -19.73 5.57
C ILE A 321 3.05 -18.27 5.80
N VAL A 322 4.02 -17.36 6.00
CA VAL A 322 3.77 -15.92 6.19
C VAL A 322 3.09 -15.27 4.99
N VAL A 323 3.17 -15.85 3.79
CA VAL A 323 2.49 -15.35 2.58
C VAL A 323 1.00 -15.69 2.56
N LEU A 324 0.58 -16.77 3.23
CA LEU A 324 -0.80 -17.28 3.17
C LEU A 324 -1.86 -16.25 3.56
N PRO A 325 -1.72 -15.46 4.65
CA PRO A 325 -2.71 -14.43 4.98
C PRO A 325 -2.90 -13.38 3.88
N SER A 326 -1.80 -12.99 3.22
CA SER A 326 -1.86 -12.05 2.10
C SER A 326 -2.58 -12.66 0.89
N ALA A 327 -2.29 -13.94 0.59
CA ALA A 327 -2.93 -14.66 -0.50
C ALA A 327 -4.45 -14.83 -0.28
N LEU A 328 -4.86 -15.21 0.94
CA LEU A 328 -6.27 -15.35 1.30
C LEU A 328 -7.02 -14.02 1.22
N SER A 329 -6.40 -12.93 1.69
CA SER A 329 -6.97 -11.57 1.58
C SER A 329 -7.13 -11.13 0.12
N VAL A 330 -6.15 -11.43 -0.75
CA VAL A 330 -6.26 -11.16 -2.20
C VAL A 330 -7.41 -11.96 -2.82
N ILE A 331 -7.52 -13.25 -2.50
CA ILE A 331 -8.61 -14.11 -3.01
C ILE A 331 -9.98 -13.58 -2.55
N GLY A 332 -10.10 -13.19 -1.28
CA GLY A 332 -11.31 -12.58 -0.73
C GLY A 332 -11.68 -11.29 -1.46
N ALA A 333 -10.72 -10.38 -1.62
CA ALA A 333 -10.91 -9.11 -2.32
C ALA A 333 -11.27 -9.32 -3.81
N LEU A 334 -10.65 -10.29 -4.47
CA LEU A 334 -10.97 -10.65 -5.86
C LEU A 334 -12.36 -11.28 -5.97
N LYS A 335 -12.78 -12.11 -5.01
CA LYS A 335 -14.12 -12.72 -5.00
C LYS A 335 -15.21 -11.68 -4.75
N GLU A 336 -14.99 -10.73 -3.83
CA GLU A 336 -15.98 -9.71 -3.49
C GLU A 336 -16.13 -8.64 -4.59
N HIS A 337 -15.01 -8.20 -5.17
CA HIS A 337 -15.00 -7.08 -6.10
C HIS A 337 -14.97 -7.52 -7.58
N GLY A 338 -14.56 -8.75 -7.86
CA GLY A 338 -14.29 -9.24 -9.22
C GLY A 338 -13.25 -8.37 -9.93
N LEU A 339 -13.11 -8.51 -11.24
CA LEU A 339 -12.33 -7.58 -12.08
C LEU A 339 -13.11 -6.30 -12.46
N LYS A 340 -14.28 -6.06 -11.84
CA LYS A 340 -15.20 -4.98 -12.23
C LYS A 340 -14.88 -3.67 -11.50
N ARG A 341 -15.09 -2.53 -12.16
CA ARG A 341 -14.74 -1.19 -11.63
C ARG A 341 -15.56 -0.83 -10.38
N LEU A 342 -14.90 -0.68 -9.24
CA LEU A 342 -15.50 -0.26 -7.96
C LEU A 342 -16.23 1.09 -8.02
N SER A 343 -15.73 2.02 -8.85
CA SER A 343 -16.25 3.40 -8.96
C SER A 343 -17.75 3.49 -9.31
N LYS A 344 -18.25 2.62 -10.22
CA LYS A 344 -19.63 2.75 -10.72
C LYS A 344 -20.66 2.27 -9.70
N ARG A 345 -20.37 1.20 -8.94
CA ARG A 345 -21.32 0.60 -7.98
C ARG A 345 -21.61 1.56 -6.83
N LYS A 346 -20.58 2.25 -6.32
CA LYS A 346 -20.74 3.23 -5.24
C LYS A 346 -21.48 4.49 -5.70
N LYS A 347 -21.21 4.99 -6.92
CA LYS A 347 -21.96 6.13 -7.47
C LYS A 347 -23.44 5.79 -7.67
N ALA A 348 -23.75 4.58 -8.15
CA ALA A 348 -25.13 4.11 -8.27
C ALA A 348 -25.83 3.99 -6.91
N ASN A 349 -25.17 3.41 -5.90
CA ASN A 349 -25.73 3.30 -4.55
C ASN A 349 -25.92 4.67 -3.88
N ASN A 350 -24.98 5.61 -4.05
CA ASN A 350 -25.13 6.96 -3.53
C ASN A 350 -26.27 7.73 -4.23
N LEU A 351 -26.43 7.54 -5.54
CA LEU A 351 -27.56 8.12 -6.28
C LEU A 351 -28.90 7.52 -5.84
N ARG A 352 -28.96 6.20 -5.59
CA ARG A 352 -30.13 5.55 -4.99
C ARG A 352 -30.44 6.13 -3.61
N ARG A 353 -29.47 6.15 -2.70
CA ARG A 353 -29.65 6.76 -1.35
C ARG A 353 -30.09 8.23 -1.41
N ARG A 354 -29.56 9.03 -2.34
CA ARG A 354 -30.01 10.42 -2.54
C ARG A 354 -31.43 10.51 -3.09
N ARG A 355 -31.80 9.62 -4.00
CA ARG A 355 -33.18 9.52 -4.50
C ARG A 355 -34.11 9.10 -3.37
N ASP A 356 -33.75 8.10 -2.57
CA ASP A 356 -34.56 7.60 -1.45
C ASP A 356 -34.76 8.70 -0.39
N ARG A 357 -33.72 9.47 -0.05
CA ARG A 357 -33.84 10.65 0.83
C ARG A 357 -34.71 11.76 0.24
N ARG A 358 -34.67 11.98 -1.08
CA ARG A 358 -35.57 12.95 -1.72
C ARG A 358 -37.01 12.47 -1.69
N MET A 359 -37.24 11.17 -1.90
CA MET A 359 -38.57 10.59 -1.80
C MET A 359 -39.13 10.67 -0.38
N SER A 360 -38.31 10.39 0.65
CA SER A 360 -38.76 10.50 2.05
C SER A 360 -39.16 11.94 2.42
N LEU A 361 -38.42 12.95 1.95
CA LEU A 361 -38.77 14.36 2.18
C LEU A 361 -40.06 14.79 1.45
N ILE A 362 -40.36 14.21 0.28
CA ILE A 362 -41.62 14.49 -0.43
C ILE A 362 -42.80 13.87 0.33
N THR A 363 -42.64 12.65 0.86
CA THR A 363 -43.69 11.96 1.62
C THR A 363 -44.00 12.64 2.96
N GLU A 364 -43.06 13.37 3.57
CA GLU A 364 -43.34 14.14 4.80
C GLU A 364 -44.13 15.43 4.58
N HIS A 365 -44.23 15.92 3.34
CA HIS A 365 -44.91 17.17 2.99
C HIS A 365 -46.30 16.99 2.36
N VAL A 366 -46.72 15.76 2.11
CA VAL A 366 -48.06 15.39 1.62
C VAL A 366 -48.82 14.76 2.78
#